data_AF-A0A354HUE7-F1
#
_entry.id   AF-A0A354HUE7-F1
#
_cell.length_a   1.000
_cell.length_b   1.000
_cell.length_c   1.000
_cell.angle_alpha   90.00
_cell.angle_beta   90.00
_cell.angle_gamma   90.00
#
_symmetry.space_group_name_H-M   'P 1'
#
loop_
_entity.id
_entity.type
_entity.pdbx_description
1 polymer ?
#
loop_
_entity_poly.entity_id
_entity_poly.type
_entity_poly.pdbx_seq_one_letter_code
_entity_poly.pdbx_strand_id
1 'polypeptide(L)'
;MTTFLVEQLRDKQLPVSPFEATLFLLGIYEDTHCLTNLSTTPRDMLAAAWLLEQGGRLSQVSDYINIRLAPQQRDLLEALLGEARIEAVNERSVLIMAASLEQFVSGLGVLTLHLLELEDCDLALSIVKMENQVHLIARSRRSDLNLLDLFAPLEVRGHRGAVTMTFKNLSPAALYARVMELLRQRLPKGQLAGDIMSAPVKTVFEEAPIAEAHRLLLRYGHTGFPVVNQLQAVIGIVSRRDIEKAMRHNLGQAPVRNYMTRNVVMADVLASLGEVTRIIVQNNIGRVPVLDRGRLVGIITRSDLLKQIYGAGVASSHKSLFSSGDYRLAKPAANLTDLINSRLPQRIQGILMLLGQIAQQDGFMVYAVGGFVRDLLLGLPNFDLDIAVEDNAIKFARKLAAATGGKLVAHEEMGTATLTLTDGFQIDFATARTEFYQFPAATPEVEQTTIKHDLYRRDFTINTLAFALNSSRFGEFLDFFSGYKDLQAGLIRVLYNLSFVEDPTRILRAIRFACRYGFRLEEDTRILLDRALADDMLAKTPAARLGRELRQMFMEPNV
;
A
#
# COMPACT_ATOMS: atom_id res chain seq x y z
N MET A 1 24.78 26.18 6.04
CA MET A 1 26.02 26.53 6.80
C MET A 1 25.72 27.58 7.88
N THR A 2 24.89 28.56 7.54
CA THR A 2 24.41 29.64 8.42
C THR A 2 23.78 29.13 9.72
N THR A 3 22.98 28.06 9.67
CA THR A 3 22.36 27.43 10.84
C THR A 3 23.36 27.05 11.93
N PHE A 4 24.48 26.43 11.55
CA PHE A 4 25.52 26.03 12.51
C PHE A 4 26.20 27.23 13.16
N LEU A 5 26.46 28.29 12.38
CA LEU A 5 27.04 29.52 12.91
C LEU A 5 26.10 30.20 13.93
N VAL A 6 24.81 30.26 13.61
CA VAL A 6 23.78 30.85 14.48
C VAL A 6 23.64 30.07 15.79
N GLU A 7 23.69 28.74 15.73
CA GLU A 7 23.72 27.91 16.93
C GLU A 7 24.95 28.22 17.80
N GLN A 8 26.13 28.36 17.21
CA GLN A 8 27.34 28.73 17.95
C GLN A 8 27.25 30.13 18.58
N LEU A 9 26.65 31.11 17.89
CA LEU A 9 26.42 32.45 18.42
C LEU A 9 25.46 32.42 19.61
N ARG A 10 24.37 31.67 19.50
CA ARG A 10 23.39 31.47 20.57
C ARG A 10 24.01 30.77 21.78
N ASP A 11 24.70 29.66 21.57
CA ASP A 11 25.28 28.84 22.65
C ASP A 11 26.37 29.61 23.41
N LYS A 12 27.11 30.51 22.73
CA LYS A 12 28.10 31.40 23.34
C LYS A 12 27.52 32.71 23.87
N GLN A 13 26.20 32.92 23.77
CA GLN A 13 25.50 34.14 24.18
C GLN A 13 26.12 35.42 23.60
N LEU A 14 26.60 35.35 22.36
CA LEU A 14 27.16 36.51 21.69
C LEU A 14 26.03 37.42 21.20
N PRO A 15 26.13 38.74 21.42
CA PRO A 15 25.11 39.66 20.95
C PRO A 15 25.07 39.68 19.43
N VAL A 16 23.86 39.62 18.87
CA VAL A 16 23.60 39.74 17.43
C VAL A 16 22.72 40.95 17.22
N SER A 17 23.18 41.91 16.41
CA SER A 17 22.38 43.09 16.09
C SER A 17 21.17 42.72 15.23
N PRO A 18 20.08 43.51 15.24
CA PRO A 18 18.94 43.30 14.35
C PRO A 18 19.31 43.22 12.86
N PHE A 19 20.36 43.93 12.45
CA PHE A 19 20.89 43.90 11.09
C PHE A 19 21.57 42.55 10.78
N GLU A 20 22.48 42.09 11.64
CA GLU A 20 23.13 40.78 11.50
C GLU A 20 22.10 39.64 11.58
N ALA A 21 21.11 39.77 12.45
CA ALA A 21 20.02 38.81 12.56
C ALA A 21 19.23 38.69 11.25
N THR A 22 18.97 39.82 10.60
CA THR A 22 18.31 39.86 9.27
C THR A 22 19.19 39.22 8.20
N LEU A 23 20.51 39.44 8.22
CA LEU A 23 21.44 38.81 7.27
C LEU A 23 21.51 37.28 7.46
N PHE A 24 21.58 36.81 8.70
CA PHE A 24 21.56 35.36 8.97
C PHE A 24 20.22 34.73 8.60
N LEU A 25 19.10 35.42 8.82
CA LEU A 25 17.79 34.97 8.36
C LEU A 25 17.75 34.83 6.84
N LEU A 26 18.34 35.78 6.10
CA LEU A 26 18.42 35.70 4.65
C LEU A 26 19.13 34.42 4.21
N GLY A 27 20.30 34.12 4.79
CA GLY A 27 21.05 32.91 4.46
C GLY A 27 20.33 31.61 4.82
N ILE A 28 19.58 31.57 5.94
CA ILE A 28 18.78 30.39 6.31
C ILE A 28 17.60 30.21 5.34
N TYR A 29 16.84 31.27 5.07
CA TYR A 29 15.67 31.16 4.20
C TYR A 29 16.07 30.91 2.74
N GLU A 30 17.25 31.36 2.30
CA GLU A 30 17.80 31.01 0.98
C GLU A 30 18.19 29.52 0.92
N ASP A 31 19.02 29.04 1.87
CA ASP A 31 19.47 27.64 1.95
C ASP A 31 18.28 26.64 2.03
N THR A 32 17.23 27.03 2.74
CA THR A 32 16.06 26.17 3.02
C THR A 32 14.88 26.40 2.10
N HIS A 33 14.99 27.31 1.14
CA HIS A 33 13.89 27.74 0.27
C HIS A 33 12.64 28.11 1.09
N CYS A 34 12.75 29.15 1.91
CA CYS A 34 11.71 29.58 2.84
C CYS A 34 11.25 28.46 3.78
N LEU A 35 12.17 27.63 4.27
CA LEU A 35 11.91 26.49 5.15
C LEU A 35 11.03 25.37 4.53
N THR A 36 10.87 25.35 3.21
CA THR A 36 10.03 24.36 2.50
C THR A 36 10.82 23.24 1.84
N ASN A 37 12.16 23.36 1.76
CA ASN A 37 13.01 22.33 1.16
C ASN A 37 12.97 21.03 1.99
N LEU A 38 13.01 19.86 1.34
CA LEU A 38 12.97 18.53 1.98
C LEU A 38 14.19 18.25 2.87
N SER A 39 15.31 18.94 2.65
CA SER A 39 16.50 18.86 3.50
C SER A 39 16.45 19.79 4.72
N THR A 40 15.39 20.59 4.87
CA THR A 40 15.21 21.49 6.03
C THR A 40 15.03 20.67 7.29
N THR A 41 15.72 21.05 8.36
CA THR A 41 15.70 20.36 9.65
C THR A 41 15.11 21.25 10.74
N PRO A 42 14.71 20.67 11.90
CA PRO A 42 14.27 21.47 13.05
C PRO A 42 15.30 22.51 13.52
N ARG A 43 16.59 22.26 13.26
CA ARG A 43 17.68 23.18 13.61
C ARG A 43 17.55 24.51 12.87
N ASP A 44 17.21 24.45 11.58
CA ASP A 44 17.05 25.63 10.73
C ASP A 44 15.89 26.50 11.22
N MET A 45 14.78 25.87 11.62
CA MET A 45 13.61 26.56 12.17
C MET A 45 13.92 27.21 13.52
N LEU A 46 14.62 26.50 14.42
CA LEU A 46 15.01 27.04 15.73
C LEU A 46 16.02 28.19 15.60
N ALA A 47 16.96 28.09 14.67
CA ALA A 47 17.90 29.17 14.38
C ALA A 47 17.17 30.40 13.82
N ALA A 48 16.25 30.22 12.86
CA ALA A 48 15.43 31.30 12.34
C ALA A 48 14.55 31.95 13.42
N ALA A 49 13.90 31.15 14.28
CA ALA A 49 13.09 31.66 15.38
C ALA A 49 13.91 32.54 16.33
N TRP A 50 15.10 32.07 16.73
CA TRP A 50 15.99 32.83 17.60
C TRP A 50 16.45 34.15 16.97
N LEU A 51 16.77 34.17 15.66
CA LEU A 51 17.16 35.41 14.98
C LEU A 51 16.01 36.43 14.90
N LEU A 52 14.76 35.98 14.82
CA LEU A 52 13.59 36.86 14.93
C LEU A 52 13.47 37.47 16.31
N GLU A 53 13.75 36.70 17.37
CA GLU A 53 13.83 37.21 18.74
C GLU A 53 14.92 38.28 18.91
N GLN A 54 16.04 38.17 18.16
CA GLN A 54 17.11 39.19 18.12
C GLN A 54 16.76 40.42 17.27
N GLY A 55 15.51 40.53 16.77
CA GLY A 55 15.03 41.68 16.01
C GLY A 55 15.25 41.60 14.49
N GLY A 56 15.54 40.41 13.95
CA GLY A 56 15.61 40.18 12.52
C GLY A 56 14.29 40.51 11.80
N ARG A 57 14.38 41.11 10.59
CA ARG A 57 13.22 41.65 9.87
C ARG A 57 12.82 40.81 8.66
N LEU A 58 11.71 40.07 8.77
CA LEU A 58 11.18 39.27 7.65
C LEU A 58 10.76 40.07 6.43
N SER A 59 10.34 41.33 6.60
CA SER A 59 9.98 42.19 5.46
C SER A 59 11.19 42.41 4.54
N GLN A 60 12.36 42.69 5.12
CA GLN A 60 13.60 42.83 4.36
C GLN A 60 14.04 41.50 3.76
N VAL A 61 13.95 40.40 4.50
CA VAL A 61 14.23 39.05 3.97
C VAL A 61 13.35 38.75 2.76
N SER A 62 12.05 39.05 2.83
CA SER A 62 11.10 38.86 1.74
C SER A 62 11.48 39.67 0.50
N ASP A 63 11.97 40.90 0.65
CA ASP A 63 12.39 41.74 -0.49
C ASP A 63 13.55 41.15 -1.30
N TYR A 64 14.39 40.33 -0.66
CA TYR A 64 15.55 39.69 -1.30
C TYR A 64 15.32 38.22 -1.71
N ILE A 65 14.41 37.52 -1.03
CA ILE A 65 14.14 36.09 -1.30
C ILE A 65 13.03 35.87 -2.31
N ASN A 66 12.03 36.77 -2.36
CA ASN A 66 11.06 36.78 -3.45
C ASN A 66 11.69 37.42 -4.68
N ILE A 67 12.54 36.65 -5.38
CA ILE A 67 13.17 37.07 -6.62
C ILE A 67 12.06 37.41 -7.62
N ARG A 68 11.80 38.71 -7.82
CA ARG A 68 11.19 39.17 -9.07
C ARG A 68 12.13 38.71 -10.18
N LEU A 69 11.62 37.94 -11.14
CA LEU A 69 12.42 37.49 -12.27
C LEU A 69 13.16 38.70 -12.87
N ALA A 70 14.49 38.62 -12.86
CA ALA A 70 15.32 39.59 -13.54
C ALA A 70 14.87 39.66 -15.02
N PRO A 71 15.04 40.79 -15.73
CA PRO A 71 14.65 40.89 -17.13
C PRO A 71 15.14 39.70 -17.97
N GLN A 72 16.41 39.31 -17.82
CA GLN A 72 16.97 38.15 -18.53
C GLN A 72 16.33 36.81 -18.17
N GLN A 73 15.82 36.65 -16.94
CA GLN A 73 15.10 35.43 -16.53
C GLN A 73 13.67 35.40 -17.07
N ARG A 74 13.05 36.56 -17.28
CA ARG A 74 11.74 36.64 -17.97
C ARG A 74 11.88 36.28 -19.44
N ASP A 75 12.92 36.81 -20.10
CA ASP A 75 13.21 36.50 -21.49
C ASP A 75 13.49 34.99 -21.66
N LEU A 76 14.26 34.39 -20.74
CA LEU A 76 14.48 32.95 -20.72
C LEU A 76 13.19 32.16 -20.45
N LEU A 77 12.34 32.60 -19.53
CA LEU A 77 11.05 31.94 -19.27
C LEU A 77 10.14 31.98 -20.50
N GLU A 78 10.06 33.12 -21.18
CA GLU A 78 9.29 33.29 -22.41
C GLU A 78 9.84 32.37 -23.53
N ALA A 79 11.16 32.28 -23.68
CA ALA A 79 11.79 31.36 -24.62
C ALA A 79 11.49 29.88 -24.30
N LEU A 80 11.55 29.49 -23.02
CA LEU A 80 11.24 28.12 -22.61
C LEU A 80 9.76 27.76 -22.83
N LEU A 81 8.85 28.69 -22.56
CA LEU A 81 7.42 28.52 -22.80
C LEU A 81 7.10 28.40 -24.30
N GLY A 82 7.81 29.16 -25.15
CA GLY A 82 7.64 29.12 -26.59
C GLY A 82 7.95 27.76 -27.24
N GLU A 83 8.87 26.98 -26.64
CA GLU A 83 9.24 25.63 -27.10
C GLU A 83 8.92 24.52 -26.10
N ALA A 84 8.00 24.77 -25.17
CA ALA A 84 7.54 23.77 -24.22
C ALA A 84 6.68 22.70 -24.93
N ARG A 85 6.99 21.43 -24.71
CA ARG A 85 6.20 20.30 -25.20
C ARG A 85 6.10 19.21 -24.15
N ILE A 86 4.95 18.56 -24.07
CA ILE A 86 4.72 17.42 -23.19
C ILE A 86 4.77 16.16 -24.04
N GLU A 87 5.67 15.23 -23.70
CA GLU A 87 5.77 13.93 -24.34
C GLU A 87 5.45 12.81 -23.33
N ALA A 88 4.70 11.80 -23.77
CA ALA A 88 4.47 10.59 -22.99
C ALA A 88 5.62 9.60 -23.21
N VAL A 89 6.39 9.31 -22.15
CA VAL A 89 7.49 8.34 -22.19
C VAL A 89 7.30 7.33 -21.07
N ASN A 90 7.25 6.04 -21.40
CA ASN A 90 7.02 4.95 -20.44
C ASN A 90 5.85 5.24 -19.48
N GLU A 91 4.71 5.69 -20.02
CA GLU A 91 3.48 5.97 -19.26
C GLU A 91 3.63 7.13 -18.25
N ARG A 92 4.60 8.03 -18.47
CA ARG A 92 4.83 9.26 -17.68
C ARG A 92 4.80 10.50 -18.55
N SER A 93 4.35 11.62 -17.99
CA SER A 93 4.37 12.93 -18.64
C SER A 93 5.74 13.60 -18.45
N VAL A 94 6.41 13.88 -19.56
CA VAL A 94 7.71 14.55 -19.58
C VAL A 94 7.60 15.89 -20.28
N LEU A 95 7.73 16.97 -19.52
CA LEU A 95 7.83 18.33 -20.04
C LEU A 95 9.25 18.54 -20.58
N ILE A 96 9.38 18.86 -21.87
CA ILE A 96 10.64 19.18 -22.51
C ILE A 96 10.58 20.63 -22.95
N MET A 97 11.60 21.39 -22.58
CA MET A 97 11.76 22.79 -22.92
C MET A 97 13.16 22.98 -23.51
N ALA A 98 13.25 23.76 -24.58
CA ALA A 98 14.52 24.10 -25.22
C ALA A 98 14.62 25.61 -25.42
N ALA A 99 15.83 26.14 -25.29
CA ALA A 99 16.10 27.54 -25.59
C ALA A 99 17.57 27.74 -26.00
N SER A 100 17.86 28.85 -26.68
CA SER A 100 19.22 29.26 -27.02
C SER A 100 19.40 30.75 -26.72
N LEU A 101 20.41 31.06 -25.90
CA LEU A 101 20.72 32.41 -25.45
C LEU A 101 22.20 32.73 -25.72
N GLU A 102 22.48 34.00 -26.04
CA GLU A 102 23.85 34.47 -26.28
C GLU A 102 24.66 34.63 -24.98
N GLN A 103 23.98 34.87 -23.85
CA GLN A 103 24.58 35.13 -22.54
C GLN A 103 24.14 34.09 -21.51
N PHE A 104 24.99 33.85 -20.50
CA PHE A 104 24.62 33.02 -19.36
C PHE A 104 23.56 33.69 -18.47
N VAL A 105 22.49 32.95 -18.18
CA VAL A 105 21.41 33.38 -17.29
C VAL A 105 21.28 32.40 -16.12
N SER A 106 21.41 32.91 -14.89
CA SER A 106 21.25 32.10 -13.68
C SER A 106 19.78 31.82 -13.36
N GLY A 107 19.50 30.78 -12.58
CA GLY A 107 18.14 30.47 -12.12
C GLY A 107 17.32 29.55 -13.04
N LEU A 108 17.91 28.96 -14.08
CA LEU A 108 17.23 27.97 -14.94
C LEU A 108 16.59 26.82 -14.13
N GLY A 109 17.22 26.43 -13.02
CA GLY A 109 16.69 25.38 -12.14
C GLY A 109 15.38 25.74 -11.45
N VAL A 110 15.20 27.01 -11.10
CA VAL A 110 13.97 27.54 -10.48
C VAL A 110 12.88 27.62 -11.54
N LEU A 111 13.20 28.14 -12.73
CA LEU A 111 12.25 28.21 -13.86
C LEU A 111 11.75 26.82 -14.28
N THR A 112 12.65 25.85 -14.35
CA THR A 112 12.30 24.45 -14.68
C THR A 112 11.34 23.85 -13.65
N LEU A 113 11.52 24.17 -12.36
CA LEU A 113 10.63 23.70 -11.29
C LEU A 113 9.26 24.38 -11.35
N HIS A 114 9.21 25.70 -11.51
CA HIS A 114 7.93 26.41 -11.64
C HIS A 114 7.13 25.92 -12.86
N LEU A 115 7.78 25.68 -14.00
CA LEU A 115 7.12 25.17 -15.20
C LEU A 115 6.64 23.72 -15.01
N LEU A 116 7.43 22.88 -14.32
CA LEU A 116 6.99 21.54 -13.91
C LEU A 116 5.71 21.58 -13.05
N GLU A 117 5.61 22.56 -12.15
CA GLU A 117 4.45 22.76 -11.28
C GLU A 117 3.22 23.29 -12.04
N LEU A 118 3.44 24.19 -12.99
CA LEU A 118 2.39 24.75 -13.84
C LEU A 118 1.76 23.70 -14.76
N GLU A 119 2.58 22.87 -15.40
CA GLU A 119 2.14 21.85 -16.37
C GLU A 119 1.75 20.50 -15.71
N ASP A 120 1.94 20.36 -14.41
CA ASP A 120 1.69 19.14 -13.62
C ASP A 120 2.24 17.85 -14.27
N CYS A 121 3.51 17.90 -14.68
CA CYS A 121 4.21 16.76 -15.29
C CYS A 121 4.97 15.91 -14.26
N ASP A 122 5.30 14.66 -14.60
CA ASP A 122 6.13 13.79 -13.76
C ASP A 122 7.61 14.21 -13.76
N LEU A 123 8.11 14.66 -14.90
CA LEU A 123 9.50 15.06 -15.14
C LEU A 123 9.54 16.30 -16.03
N ALA A 124 10.40 17.26 -15.72
CA ALA A 124 10.70 18.40 -16.58
C ALA A 124 12.19 18.39 -16.98
N LEU A 125 12.45 18.69 -18.25
CA LEU A 125 13.78 18.78 -18.85
C LEU A 125 13.93 20.15 -19.54
N SER A 126 14.89 20.93 -19.09
CA SER A 126 15.31 22.16 -19.75
C SER A 126 16.65 21.95 -20.43
N ILE A 127 16.67 22.02 -21.76
CA ILE A 127 17.87 21.91 -22.61
C ILE A 127 18.17 23.30 -23.18
N VAL A 128 19.06 24.04 -22.52
CA VAL A 128 19.32 25.44 -22.88
C VAL A 128 20.77 25.63 -23.31
N LYS A 129 20.97 26.15 -24.52
CA LYS A 129 22.28 26.64 -24.95
C LYS A 129 22.48 28.03 -24.38
N MET A 130 23.57 28.24 -23.64
CA MET A 130 24.03 29.54 -23.18
C MET A 130 25.50 29.68 -23.54
N GLU A 131 25.85 30.75 -24.27
CA GLU A 131 27.20 30.95 -24.80
C GLU A 131 27.67 29.72 -25.62
N ASN A 132 28.81 29.11 -25.26
CA ASN A 132 29.39 27.93 -25.90
C ASN A 132 29.08 26.61 -25.17
N GLN A 133 28.11 26.61 -24.25
CA GLN A 133 27.76 25.44 -23.44
C GLN A 133 26.27 25.12 -23.56
N VAL A 134 25.94 23.83 -23.47
CA VAL A 134 24.56 23.37 -23.37
C VAL A 134 24.31 22.85 -21.96
N HIS A 135 23.33 23.44 -21.30
CA HIS A 135 22.89 23.07 -19.97
C HIS A 135 21.66 22.17 -20.06
N LEU A 136 21.69 21.05 -19.33
CA LEU A 136 20.52 20.21 -19.11
C LEU A 136 20.17 20.28 -17.63
N ILE A 137 18.94 20.68 -17.34
CA ILE A 137 18.37 20.59 -15.99
C ILE A 137 17.19 19.64 -16.04
N ALA A 138 17.18 18.66 -15.16
CA ALA A 138 16.02 17.79 -14.95
C ALA A 138 15.46 17.96 -13.54
N ARG A 139 14.13 18.05 -13.43
CA ARG A 139 13.39 18.20 -12.17
C ARG A 139 12.22 17.22 -12.12
N SER A 140 11.98 16.61 -10.95
CA SER A 140 10.80 15.77 -10.71
C SER A 140 10.28 15.96 -9.29
N ARG A 141 8.96 15.88 -9.12
CA ARG A 141 8.28 15.85 -7.81
C ARG A 141 7.86 14.43 -7.39
N ARG A 142 8.15 13.43 -8.23
CA ARG A 142 7.74 12.04 -8.01
C ARG A 142 8.72 11.36 -7.06
N SER A 143 8.24 10.90 -5.90
CA SER A 143 9.04 10.17 -4.91
C SER A 143 9.55 8.82 -5.42
N ASP A 144 8.86 8.25 -6.39
CA ASP A 144 9.20 7.01 -7.08
C ASP A 144 10.27 7.18 -8.18
N LEU A 145 10.66 8.41 -8.52
CA LEU A 145 11.70 8.70 -9.50
C LEU A 145 13.00 9.18 -8.83
N ASN A 146 14.10 8.46 -9.08
CA ASN A 146 15.44 8.92 -8.71
C ASN A 146 16.20 9.41 -9.95
N LEU A 147 16.33 10.73 -10.08
CA LEU A 147 17.00 11.33 -11.23
C LEU A 147 18.51 11.05 -11.26
N LEU A 148 19.14 10.77 -10.11
CA LEU A 148 20.55 10.39 -10.07
C LEU A 148 20.77 9.05 -10.78
N ASP A 149 19.89 8.07 -10.56
CA ASP A 149 19.99 6.74 -11.17
C ASP A 149 19.60 6.80 -12.66
N LEU A 150 18.56 7.56 -12.98
CA LEU A 150 18.06 7.77 -14.34
C LEU A 150 19.14 8.34 -15.25
N PHE A 151 19.84 9.37 -14.78
CA PHE A 151 20.85 10.10 -15.54
C PHE A 151 22.30 9.71 -15.21
N ALA A 152 22.52 8.63 -14.45
CA ALA A 152 23.85 8.14 -14.10
C ALA A 152 24.84 8.03 -15.28
N PRO A 153 24.44 7.61 -16.50
CA PRO A 153 25.36 7.52 -17.64
C PRO A 153 25.92 8.85 -18.16
N LEU A 154 25.41 9.98 -17.68
CA LEU A 154 25.80 11.31 -18.16
C LEU A 154 26.69 12.08 -17.15
N GLU A 155 27.10 11.49 -16.03
CA GLU A 155 27.85 12.16 -14.94
C GLU A 155 27.10 13.37 -14.34
N VAL A 156 26.04 13.09 -13.60
CA VAL A 156 25.17 14.11 -12.99
C VAL A 156 25.66 14.68 -11.67
N ARG A 157 25.32 15.94 -11.41
CA ARG A 157 25.40 16.57 -10.09
C ARG A 157 23.99 16.97 -9.63
N GLY A 158 23.72 16.86 -8.34
CA GLY A 158 22.44 17.26 -7.74
C GLY A 158 21.96 16.27 -6.67
N HIS A 159 20.65 16.09 -6.60
CA HIS A 159 19.98 15.21 -5.64
C HIS A 159 18.83 14.44 -6.32
N ARG A 160 18.19 13.50 -5.62
CA ARG A 160 17.20 12.57 -6.21
C ARG A 160 16.10 13.22 -7.06
N GLY A 161 15.60 14.40 -6.67
CA GLY A 161 14.56 15.14 -7.44
C GLY A 161 15.07 16.23 -8.39
N ALA A 162 16.38 16.44 -8.50
CA ALA A 162 16.94 17.47 -9.38
C ALA A 162 18.38 17.19 -9.78
N VAL A 163 18.66 17.23 -11.08
CA VAL A 163 20.01 17.08 -11.61
C VAL A 163 20.33 18.19 -12.60
N THR A 164 21.59 18.62 -12.59
CA THR A 164 22.12 19.65 -13.50
C THR A 164 23.36 19.12 -14.20
N MET A 165 23.47 19.42 -15.49
CA MET A 165 24.54 18.97 -16.36
C MET A 165 24.96 20.08 -17.31
N THR A 166 26.24 20.11 -17.68
CA THR A 166 26.79 21.09 -18.61
C THR A 166 27.70 20.40 -19.61
N PHE A 167 27.44 20.60 -20.90
CA PHE A 167 28.17 19.97 -21.99
C PHE A 167 28.87 21.05 -22.85
N LYS A 168 30.16 20.84 -23.13
CA LYS A 168 30.92 21.67 -24.09
C LYS A 168 30.85 21.03 -25.47
N ASN A 169 30.72 21.85 -26.51
CA ASN A 169 30.75 21.43 -27.92
C ASN A 169 29.67 20.39 -28.34
N LEU A 170 28.51 20.38 -27.67
CA LEU A 170 27.38 19.54 -28.05
C LEU A 170 26.24 20.43 -28.56
N SER A 171 25.51 20.00 -29.60
CA SER A 171 24.31 20.73 -30.05
C SER A 171 23.10 20.39 -29.17
N PRO A 172 22.18 21.35 -28.91
CA PRO A 172 20.96 21.08 -28.16
C PRO A 172 20.13 19.93 -28.74
N ALA A 173 20.05 19.84 -30.07
CA ALA A 173 19.33 18.77 -30.76
C ALA A 173 19.96 17.39 -30.52
N ALA A 174 21.29 17.28 -30.55
CA ALA A 174 21.99 16.03 -30.25
C ALA A 174 21.80 15.61 -28.79
N LEU A 175 21.83 16.57 -27.85
CA LEU A 175 21.57 16.30 -26.44
C LEU A 175 20.12 15.83 -26.23
N TYR A 176 19.16 16.50 -26.85
CA TYR A 176 17.75 16.08 -26.81
C TYR A 176 17.58 14.64 -27.29
N ALA A 177 18.13 14.28 -28.44
CA ALA A 177 18.03 12.90 -28.96
C ALA A 177 18.61 11.86 -27.98
N ARG A 178 19.79 12.15 -27.42
CA ARG A 178 20.47 11.28 -26.44
C ARG A 178 19.66 11.13 -25.15
N VAL A 179 19.09 12.23 -24.64
CA VAL A 179 18.27 12.22 -23.43
C VAL A 179 16.98 11.43 -23.66
N MET A 180 16.32 11.60 -24.80
CA MET A 180 15.09 10.86 -25.11
C MET A 180 15.35 9.36 -25.25
N GLU A 181 16.46 8.96 -25.85
CA GLU A 181 16.87 7.55 -25.89
C GLU A 181 17.12 6.99 -24.47
N LEU A 182 17.82 7.76 -23.63
CA LEU A 182 18.05 7.39 -22.24
C LEU A 182 16.74 7.23 -21.45
N LEU A 183 15.80 8.15 -21.62
CA LEU A 183 14.49 8.08 -20.96
C LEU A 183 13.72 6.83 -21.40
N ARG A 184 13.69 6.50 -22.69
CA ARG A 184 13.02 5.28 -23.18
C ARG A 184 13.60 4.01 -22.55
N GLN A 185 14.91 3.98 -22.32
CA GLN A 185 15.61 2.82 -21.76
C GLN A 185 15.53 2.72 -20.23
N ARG A 186 15.56 3.86 -19.52
CA ARG A 186 15.78 3.89 -18.06
C ARG A 186 14.67 4.53 -17.24
N LEU A 187 13.77 5.30 -17.85
CA LEU A 187 12.66 5.90 -17.11
C LEU A 187 11.73 4.78 -16.64
N PRO A 188 11.55 4.57 -15.32
CA PRO A 188 10.63 3.57 -14.81
C PRO A 188 9.23 3.81 -15.36
N LYS A 189 8.48 2.75 -15.63
CA LYS A 189 7.09 2.91 -16.06
C LYS A 189 6.28 3.68 -15.01
N GLY A 190 5.35 4.52 -15.49
CA GLY A 190 4.29 5.06 -14.66
C GLY A 190 3.40 3.94 -14.12
N GLN A 191 2.65 4.21 -13.06
CA GLN A 191 1.56 3.32 -12.64
C GLN A 191 0.28 3.77 -13.34
N LEU A 192 -0.40 2.82 -13.99
CA LEU A 192 -1.70 3.04 -14.58
C LEU A 192 -2.82 2.66 -13.60
N ALA A 193 -4.02 3.14 -13.87
CA ALA A 193 -5.23 2.77 -13.14
C ALA A 193 -5.43 1.25 -13.13
N GLY A 194 -5.15 0.59 -14.26
CA GLY A 194 -5.18 -0.87 -14.39
C GLY A 194 -4.26 -1.62 -13.42
N ASP A 195 -3.11 -1.04 -13.06
CA ASP A 195 -2.12 -1.71 -12.21
C ASP A 195 -2.48 -1.65 -10.71
N ILE A 196 -3.29 -0.66 -10.32
CA ILE A 196 -3.60 -0.35 -8.91
C ILE A 196 -5.05 -0.61 -8.54
N MET A 197 -5.92 -0.82 -9.53
CA MET A 197 -7.34 -1.07 -9.30
C MET A 197 -7.58 -2.41 -8.61
N SER A 198 -8.62 -2.45 -7.77
CA SER A 198 -9.15 -3.72 -7.26
C SER A 198 -10.09 -4.34 -8.28
N ALA A 199 -9.88 -5.62 -8.60
CA ALA A 199 -10.72 -6.42 -9.48
C ALA A 199 -10.86 -7.85 -8.93
N PRO A 200 -11.98 -8.56 -9.18
CA PRO A 200 -13.20 -8.09 -9.86
C PRO A 200 -14.03 -7.13 -9.01
N VAL A 201 -14.66 -6.13 -9.64
CA VAL A 201 -15.49 -5.15 -8.93
C VAL A 201 -16.86 -5.73 -8.64
N LYS A 202 -17.23 -5.75 -7.36
CA LYS A 202 -18.61 -6.05 -6.96
C LYS A 202 -19.50 -4.85 -7.25
N THR A 203 -20.68 -5.11 -7.81
CA THR A 203 -21.67 -4.08 -8.18
C THR A 203 -23.02 -4.42 -7.55
N VAL A 204 -23.93 -3.43 -7.54
CA VAL A 204 -25.33 -3.63 -7.17
C VAL A 204 -26.23 -3.17 -8.30
N PHE A 205 -27.34 -3.88 -8.54
CA PHE A 205 -28.32 -3.45 -9.54
C PHE A 205 -29.12 -2.24 -9.06
N GLU A 206 -29.56 -1.41 -10.00
CA GLU A 206 -30.28 -0.17 -9.70
C GLU A 206 -31.61 -0.37 -8.96
N GLU A 207 -32.29 -1.48 -9.24
CA GLU A 207 -33.56 -1.86 -8.60
C GLU A 207 -33.37 -2.70 -7.33
N ALA A 208 -32.12 -3.04 -6.96
CA ALA A 208 -31.86 -3.81 -5.75
C ALA A 208 -32.33 -3.01 -4.51
N PRO A 209 -32.93 -3.65 -3.49
CA PRO A 209 -33.29 -2.99 -2.25
C PRO A 209 -32.06 -2.47 -1.49
N ILE A 210 -32.20 -1.33 -0.82
CA ILE A 210 -31.14 -0.78 0.05
C ILE A 210 -30.70 -1.77 1.13
N ALA A 211 -31.61 -2.58 1.67
CA ALA A 211 -31.29 -3.61 2.65
C ALA A 211 -30.37 -4.69 2.07
N GLU A 212 -30.54 -5.04 0.79
CA GLU A 212 -29.65 -5.96 0.10
C GLU A 212 -28.26 -5.32 -0.08
N ALA A 213 -28.21 -4.08 -0.57
CA ALA A 213 -26.95 -3.36 -0.70
C ALA A 213 -26.23 -3.19 0.65
N HIS A 214 -26.96 -2.94 1.74
CA HIS A 214 -26.44 -2.89 3.10
C HIS A 214 -25.81 -4.21 3.54
N ARG A 215 -26.51 -5.34 3.30
CA ARG A 215 -25.99 -6.68 3.58
C ARG A 215 -24.71 -6.94 2.79
N LEU A 216 -24.65 -6.57 1.51
CA LEU A 216 -23.46 -6.72 0.69
C LEU A 216 -22.30 -5.84 1.18
N LEU A 217 -22.56 -4.62 1.65
CA LEU A 217 -21.52 -3.73 2.19
C LEU A 217 -20.87 -4.34 3.43
N LEU A 218 -21.70 -4.85 4.35
CA LEU A 218 -21.23 -5.51 5.57
C LEU A 218 -20.47 -6.80 5.23
N ARG A 219 -21.05 -7.63 4.36
CA ARG A 219 -20.48 -8.92 3.95
C ARG A 219 -19.08 -8.78 3.35
N TYR A 220 -18.89 -7.80 2.47
CA TYR A 220 -17.61 -7.63 1.77
C TYR A 220 -16.68 -6.61 2.42
N GLY A 221 -17.11 -5.98 3.53
CA GLY A 221 -16.35 -4.89 4.17
C GLY A 221 -16.15 -3.68 3.25
N HIS A 222 -17.00 -3.51 2.24
CA HIS A 222 -16.90 -2.43 1.29
C HIS A 222 -17.58 -1.17 1.84
N THR A 223 -17.07 -0.01 1.45
CA THR A 223 -17.61 1.29 1.89
C THR A 223 -18.60 1.88 0.89
N GLY A 224 -18.95 1.15 -0.16
CA GLY A 224 -19.82 1.57 -1.26
C GLY A 224 -19.66 0.69 -2.50
N PHE A 225 -20.60 0.78 -3.43
CA PHE A 225 -20.65 0.01 -4.67
C PHE A 225 -20.92 0.89 -5.89
N PRO A 226 -20.35 0.57 -7.06
CA PRO A 226 -20.92 1.00 -8.33
C PRO A 226 -22.31 0.38 -8.51
N VAL A 227 -23.25 1.19 -8.97
CA VAL A 227 -24.61 0.80 -9.30
C VAL A 227 -24.70 0.60 -10.81
N VAL A 228 -25.19 -0.56 -11.22
CA VAL A 228 -25.31 -0.93 -12.64
C VAL A 228 -26.77 -1.12 -13.05
N ASN A 229 -27.05 -0.86 -14.33
CA ASN A 229 -28.32 -1.21 -14.94
C ASN A 229 -28.32 -2.67 -15.43
N GLN A 230 -29.42 -3.10 -16.06
CA GLN A 230 -29.54 -4.44 -16.64
C GLN A 230 -28.49 -4.75 -17.73
N LEU A 231 -27.95 -3.74 -18.39
CA LEU A 231 -26.90 -3.86 -19.42
C LEU A 231 -25.48 -3.87 -18.84
N GLN A 232 -25.32 -3.95 -17.51
CA GLN A 232 -24.04 -3.85 -16.79
C GLN A 232 -23.30 -2.51 -16.96
N ALA A 233 -23.99 -1.47 -17.44
CA ALA A 233 -23.43 -0.13 -17.50
C ALA A 233 -23.50 0.53 -16.12
N VAL A 234 -22.44 1.23 -15.71
CA VAL A 234 -22.40 1.97 -14.45
C VAL A 234 -23.23 3.24 -14.57
N ILE A 235 -24.28 3.34 -13.77
CA ILE A 235 -25.23 4.47 -13.77
C ILE A 235 -25.23 5.27 -12.47
N GLY A 236 -24.50 4.79 -11.46
CA GLY A 236 -24.41 5.46 -10.17
C GLY A 236 -23.34 4.87 -9.25
N ILE A 237 -23.14 5.52 -8.11
CA ILE A 237 -22.41 4.97 -6.97
C ILE A 237 -23.26 5.16 -5.74
N VAL A 238 -23.31 4.14 -4.88
CA VAL A 238 -23.92 4.22 -3.56
C VAL A 238 -22.86 4.03 -2.49
N SER A 239 -22.79 4.93 -1.51
CA SER A 239 -21.85 4.79 -0.40
C SER A 239 -22.50 4.13 0.82
N ARG A 240 -21.67 3.58 1.71
CA ARG A 240 -22.10 3.07 3.01
C ARG A 240 -22.86 4.12 3.81
N ARG A 241 -22.46 5.39 3.71
CA ARG A 241 -23.14 6.50 4.39
C ARG A 241 -24.56 6.69 3.87
N ASP A 242 -24.76 6.59 2.56
CA ASP A 242 -26.09 6.77 1.93
C ASP A 242 -27.02 5.63 2.34
N ILE A 243 -26.50 4.40 2.28
CA ILE A 243 -27.23 3.19 2.67
C ILE A 243 -27.57 3.20 4.17
N GLU A 244 -26.62 3.50 5.06
CA GLU A 244 -26.89 3.55 6.50
C GLU A 244 -27.90 4.64 6.86
N LYS A 245 -27.84 5.82 6.21
CA LYS A 245 -28.87 6.86 6.39
C LYS A 245 -30.23 6.37 5.94
N ALA A 246 -30.33 5.76 4.76
CA ALA A 246 -31.59 5.22 4.26
C ALA A 246 -32.15 4.13 5.19
N MET A 247 -31.31 3.23 5.72
CA MET A 247 -31.71 2.21 6.69
C MET A 247 -32.25 2.82 7.99
N ARG A 248 -31.64 3.89 8.52
CA ARG A 248 -32.14 4.61 9.72
C ARG A 248 -33.50 5.25 9.49
N HIS A 249 -33.84 5.59 8.26
CA HIS A 249 -35.14 6.13 7.87
C HIS A 249 -36.14 5.03 7.45
N ASN A 250 -35.85 3.75 7.73
CA ASN A 250 -36.68 2.59 7.38
C ASN A 250 -36.90 2.41 5.87
N LEU A 251 -35.98 2.89 5.04
CA LEU A 251 -36.06 2.82 3.57
C LEU A 251 -35.41 1.55 2.99
N GLY A 252 -35.27 0.48 3.79
CA GLY A 252 -34.56 -0.73 3.38
C GLY A 252 -35.12 -1.42 2.12
N GLN A 253 -36.43 -1.28 1.87
CA GLN A 253 -37.09 -1.83 0.68
C GLN A 253 -37.05 -0.91 -0.54
N ALA A 254 -36.65 0.35 -0.37
CA ALA A 254 -36.56 1.27 -1.48
C ALA A 254 -35.39 0.88 -2.41
N PRO A 255 -35.49 1.11 -3.72
CA PRO A 255 -34.44 0.75 -4.66
C PRO A 255 -33.22 1.67 -4.53
N VAL A 256 -32.03 1.12 -4.73
CA VAL A 256 -30.75 1.84 -4.62
C VAL A 256 -30.70 3.07 -5.54
N ARG A 257 -31.31 3.01 -6.73
CA ARG A 257 -31.34 4.13 -7.70
C ARG A 257 -31.91 5.45 -7.14
N ASN A 258 -32.71 5.38 -6.08
CA ASN A 258 -33.31 6.56 -5.45
C ASN A 258 -32.32 7.33 -4.56
N TYR A 259 -31.24 6.68 -4.12
CA TYR A 259 -30.31 7.23 -3.13
C TYR A 259 -28.85 7.18 -3.59
N MET A 260 -28.60 6.76 -4.84
CA MET A 260 -27.27 6.75 -5.43
C MET A 260 -26.87 8.14 -5.98
N THR A 261 -25.57 8.40 -6.01
CA THR A 261 -25.00 9.51 -6.77
C THR A 261 -24.97 9.14 -8.24
N ARG A 262 -25.62 9.93 -9.09
CA ARG A 262 -25.77 9.66 -10.54
C ARG A 262 -24.63 10.20 -11.40
N ASN A 263 -24.01 11.31 -10.99
CA ASN A 263 -22.87 11.86 -11.70
C ASN A 263 -21.60 11.11 -11.29
N VAL A 264 -21.35 9.99 -11.95
CA VAL A 264 -20.22 9.12 -11.65
C VAL A 264 -19.01 9.57 -12.45
N VAL A 265 -18.00 10.09 -11.76
CA VAL A 265 -16.70 10.34 -12.37
C VAL A 265 -15.94 9.02 -12.44
N MET A 266 -15.42 8.71 -13.62
CA MET A 266 -14.77 7.44 -13.95
C MET A 266 -13.36 7.69 -14.51
N ALA A 267 -12.51 6.68 -14.45
CA ALA A 267 -11.19 6.70 -15.08
C ALA A 267 -11.08 5.61 -16.15
N ASP A 268 -10.27 5.85 -17.17
CA ASP A 268 -9.88 4.83 -18.13
C ASP A 268 -8.83 3.88 -17.52
N VAL A 269 -8.76 2.63 -17.97
CA VAL A 269 -7.76 1.65 -17.51
C VAL A 269 -6.32 2.11 -17.78
N LEU A 270 -6.12 2.94 -18.81
CA LEU A 270 -4.86 3.56 -19.18
C LEU A 270 -4.62 4.92 -18.51
N ALA A 271 -5.52 5.38 -17.63
CA ALA A 271 -5.31 6.63 -16.90
C ALA A 271 -4.13 6.49 -15.94
N SER A 272 -3.30 7.51 -15.86
CA SER A 272 -2.17 7.56 -14.92
C SER A 272 -2.64 7.69 -13.47
N LEU A 273 -1.81 7.25 -12.52
CA LEU A 273 -2.04 7.46 -11.09
C LEU A 273 -2.28 8.94 -10.74
N GLY A 274 -1.60 9.87 -11.43
CA GLY A 274 -1.78 11.32 -11.26
C GLY A 274 -3.18 11.79 -11.64
N GLU A 275 -3.69 11.36 -12.80
CA GLU A 275 -5.05 11.66 -13.26
C GLU A 275 -6.10 11.10 -12.29
N VAL A 276 -5.95 9.84 -11.86
CA VAL A 276 -6.88 9.23 -10.90
C VAL A 276 -6.86 9.98 -9.56
N THR A 277 -5.68 10.39 -9.09
CA THR A 277 -5.53 11.19 -7.86
C THR A 277 -6.24 12.53 -8.00
N ARG A 278 -6.05 13.22 -9.13
CA ARG A 278 -6.70 14.50 -9.44
C ARG A 278 -8.22 14.36 -9.46
N ILE A 279 -8.75 13.33 -10.12
CA ILE A 279 -10.18 13.01 -10.13
C ILE A 279 -10.72 12.88 -8.70
N ILE A 280 -10.03 12.10 -7.85
CA ILE A 280 -10.44 11.87 -6.45
C ILE A 280 -10.44 13.17 -5.63
N VAL A 281 -9.37 13.96 -5.75
CA VAL A 281 -9.18 15.18 -4.95
C VAL A 281 -10.13 16.30 -5.41
N GLN A 282 -10.18 16.59 -6.71
CA GLN A 282 -11.00 17.69 -7.25
C GLN A 282 -12.49 17.45 -7.06
N ASN A 283 -12.95 16.20 -7.21
CA ASN A 283 -14.36 15.87 -7.04
C ASN A 283 -14.71 15.53 -5.58
N ASN A 284 -13.73 15.53 -4.66
CA ASN A 284 -13.88 15.12 -3.27
C ASN A 284 -14.59 13.75 -3.12
N ILE A 285 -14.25 12.79 -3.98
CA ILE A 285 -14.86 11.46 -4.02
C ILE A 285 -13.95 10.41 -3.40
N GLY A 286 -14.55 9.40 -2.76
CA GLY A 286 -13.79 8.36 -2.06
C GLY A 286 -13.27 7.21 -2.95
N ARG A 287 -13.81 7.10 -4.17
CA ARG A 287 -13.58 5.99 -5.09
C ARG A 287 -13.85 6.41 -6.54
N VAL A 288 -13.21 5.74 -7.48
CA VAL A 288 -13.35 5.94 -8.93
C VAL A 288 -13.49 4.58 -9.61
N PRO A 289 -14.60 4.31 -10.31
CA PRO A 289 -14.71 3.16 -11.20
C PRO A 289 -13.76 3.30 -12.38
N VAL A 290 -13.11 2.20 -12.75
CA VAL A 290 -12.17 2.11 -13.87
C VAL A 290 -12.82 1.35 -15.01
N LEU A 291 -12.83 1.95 -16.19
CA LEU A 291 -13.42 1.41 -17.40
C LEU A 291 -12.34 0.98 -18.40
N ASP A 292 -12.57 -0.13 -19.10
CA ASP A 292 -11.87 -0.49 -20.33
C ASP A 292 -12.89 -0.56 -21.47
N ARG A 293 -12.74 0.30 -22.48
CA ARG A 293 -13.67 0.41 -23.62
C ARG A 293 -15.13 0.51 -23.18
N GLY A 294 -15.40 1.30 -22.14
CA GLY A 294 -16.75 1.53 -21.59
C GLY A 294 -17.27 0.44 -20.65
N ARG A 295 -16.52 -0.65 -20.41
CA ARG A 295 -16.90 -1.72 -19.48
C ARG A 295 -16.19 -1.56 -18.15
N LEU A 296 -16.91 -1.74 -17.05
CA LEU A 296 -16.34 -1.71 -15.70
C LEU A 296 -15.37 -2.87 -15.51
N VAL A 297 -14.09 -2.56 -15.29
CA VAL A 297 -13.02 -3.55 -15.07
C VAL A 297 -12.41 -3.47 -13.68
N GLY A 298 -12.51 -2.30 -13.02
CA GLY A 298 -11.86 -2.08 -11.72
C GLY A 298 -12.46 -0.94 -10.92
N ILE A 299 -12.01 -0.81 -9.68
CA ILE A 299 -12.32 0.34 -8.83
C ILE A 299 -11.07 0.73 -8.05
N ILE A 300 -10.82 2.04 -7.94
CA ILE A 300 -9.72 2.60 -7.16
C ILE A 300 -10.30 3.41 -6.02
N THR A 301 -9.86 3.14 -4.79
CA THR A 301 -10.24 3.93 -3.61
C THR A 301 -9.11 4.84 -3.16
N ARG A 302 -9.44 5.84 -2.33
CA ARG A 302 -8.41 6.68 -1.65
C ARG A 302 -7.37 5.83 -0.91
N SER A 303 -7.79 4.74 -0.29
CA SER A 303 -6.87 3.84 0.43
C SER A 303 -5.90 3.13 -0.51
N ASP A 304 -6.32 2.79 -1.73
CA ASP A 304 -5.45 2.18 -2.74
C ASP A 304 -4.40 3.20 -3.21
N LEU A 305 -4.79 4.45 -3.46
CA LEU A 305 -3.86 5.54 -3.78
C LEU A 305 -2.84 5.78 -2.66
N LEU A 306 -3.30 5.86 -1.40
CA LEU A 306 -2.42 6.10 -0.25
C LEU A 306 -1.41 4.97 -0.06
N LYS A 307 -1.81 3.71 -0.29
CA LYS A 307 -0.87 2.58 -0.25
C LYS A 307 0.22 2.68 -1.31
N GLN A 308 -0.10 3.22 -2.49
CA GLN A 308 0.91 3.43 -3.54
C GLN A 308 1.83 4.62 -3.23
N ILE A 309 1.29 5.71 -2.70
CA ILE A 309 2.07 6.93 -2.37
C ILE A 309 3.07 6.68 -1.24
N TYR A 310 2.67 5.93 -0.21
CA TYR A 310 3.51 5.71 0.98
C TYR A 310 4.21 4.34 1.00
N GLY A 311 3.86 3.44 0.07
CA GLY A 311 4.34 2.05 0.04
C GLY A 311 4.02 1.29 1.35
N ALA A 312 4.47 0.04 1.44
CA ALA A 312 4.47 -0.74 2.69
C ALA A 312 5.46 -0.18 3.76
N GLY A 313 5.98 1.04 3.55
CA GLY A 313 7.17 1.59 4.19
C GLY A 313 6.89 2.73 5.15
N VAL A 314 5.73 2.78 5.82
CA VAL A 314 5.61 3.60 7.04
C VAL A 314 6.40 2.90 8.15
N ALA A 315 7.70 3.17 8.17
CA ALA A 315 8.61 2.76 9.23
C ALA A 315 8.22 3.47 10.53
N SER A 316 7.46 2.78 11.39
CA SER A 316 7.36 3.14 12.80
C SER A 316 8.54 2.50 13.53
N SER A 317 9.52 3.32 13.90
CA SER A 317 10.66 2.97 14.73
C SER A 317 10.23 2.38 16.07
N HIS A 318 10.14 1.06 16.17
CA HIS A 318 10.02 0.35 17.45
C HIS A 318 11.15 -0.66 17.55
N LYS A 319 11.97 -0.48 18.60
CA LYS A 319 13.00 -1.45 19.00
C LYS A 319 12.32 -2.81 19.21
N SER A 320 12.84 -3.83 18.55
CA SER A 320 12.49 -5.23 18.79
C SER A 320 12.66 -5.56 20.28
N LEU A 321 11.60 -6.04 20.93
CA LEU A 321 11.58 -6.42 22.35
C LEU A 321 11.82 -7.93 22.56
N PHE A 322 12.20 -8.68 21.54
CA PHE A 322 12.48 -10.11 21.68
C PHE A 322 13.90 -10.37 22.18
N SER A 323 14.02 -10.56 23.50
CA SER A 323 15.14 -11.26 24.14
C SER A 323 14.66 -12.14 25.30
N SER A 324 13.52 -12.82 25.16
CA SER A 324 13.01 -13.71 26.23
C SER A 324 12.37 -15.01 25.73
N GLY A 325 12.80 -15.54 24.58
CA GLY A 325 12.49 -16.89 24.13
C GLY A 325 13.43 -17.36 23.03
N ASP A 326 13.73 -18.65 22.96
CA ASP A 326 14.67 -19.30 22.01
C ASP A 326 14.24 -19.26 20.53
N TYR A 327 13.22 -18.46 20.17
CA TYR A 327 12.67 -18.40 18.82
C TYR A 327 13.55 -17.56 17.88
N ARG A 328 14.09 -18.17 16.82
CA ARG A 328 14.82 -17.47 15.75
C ARG A 328 13.85 -16.92 14.71
N LEU A 329 13.19 -15.80 15.00
CA LEU A 329 12.27 -15.17 14.05
C LEU A 329 13.01 -14.77 12.76
N ALA A 330 12.60 -15.33 11.62
CA ALA A 330 13.18 -14.99 10.32
C ALA A 330 12.70 -13.62 9.83
N LYS A 331 13.57 -12.86 9.15
CA LYS A 331 13.15 -11.72 8.34
C LYS A 331 12.60 -12.25 7.00
N PRO A 332 11.31 -12.12 6.71
CA PRO A 332 10.78 -12.47 5.41
C PRO A 332 11.27 -11.41 4.43
N ALA A 333 11.91 -11.86 3.35
CA ALA A 333 11.92 -11.09 2.12
C ALA A 333 10.50 -11.12 1.52
N ALA A 334 10.28 -10.45 0.38
CA ALA A 334 9.04 -10.62 -0.39
C ALA A 334 8.76 -12.09 -0.80
N ASN A 335 9.75 -12.98 -0.65
CA ASN A 335 9.67 -14.41 -0.95
C ASN A 335 10.29 -15.26 0.17
N LEU A 336 9.62 -16.35 0.56
CA LEU A 336 9.99 -17.29 1.62
C LEU A 336 10.74 -18.53 1.12
N THR A 337 11.10 -18.63 -0.16
CA THR A 337 11.72 -19.83 -0.75
C THR A 337 12.98 -20.27 0.01
N ASP A 338 13.86 -19.35 0.37
CA ASP A 338 15.07 -19.67 1.15
C ASP A 338 14.74 -20.20 2.55
N LEU A 339 13.67 -19.66 3.14
CA LEU A 339 13.20 -20.09 4.45
C LEU A 339 12.58 -21.49 4.40
N ILE A 340 11.78 -21.76 3.36
CA ILE A 340 11.21 -23.08 3.06
C ILE A 340 12.34 -24.10 2.90
N ASN A 341 13.34 -23.78 2.08
CA ASN A 341 14.45 -24.67 1.78
C ASN A 341 15.34 -24.96 3.00
N SER A 342 15.51 -23.97 3.89
CA SER A 342 16.37 -24.10 5.07
C SER A 342 15.69 -24.72 6.28
N ARG A 343 14.36 -24.58 6.43
CA ARG A 343 13.65 -25.01 7.66
C ARG A 343 12.74 -26.21 7.49
N LEU A 344 12.22 -26.47 6.30
CA LEU A 344 11.31 -27.59 6.08
C LEU A 344 12.07 -28.84 5.63
N PRO A 345 11.65 -30.06 6.04
CA PRO A 345 12.22 -31.30 5.52
C PRO A 345 12.00 -31.44 4.01
N GLN A 346 12.94 -32.09 3.30
CA GLN A 346 12.85 -32.31 1.84
C GLN A 346 11.51 -32.92 1.40
N ARG A 347 10.94 -33.81 2.21
CA ARG A 347 9.62 -34.40 1.96
C ARG A 347 8.51 -33.36 1.89
N ILE A 348 8.46 -32.43 2.83
CA ILE A 348 7.45 -31.36 2.85
C ILE A 348 7.70 -30.40 1.69
N GLN A 349 8.95 -30.04 1.41
CA GLN A 349 9.30 -29.24 0.23
C GLN A 349 8.79 -29.88 -1.07
N GLY A 350 9.00 -31.20 -1.24
CA GLY A 350 8.50 -31.95 -2.39
C GLY A 350 6.98 -31.93 -2.52
N ILE A 351 6.24 -32.06 -1.39
CA ILE A 351 4.78 -31.94 -1.37
C ILE A 351 4.34 -30.52 -1.81
N LEU A 352 4.97 -29.47 -1.27
CA LEU A 352 4.67 -28.08 -1.64
C LEU A 352 4.92 -27.81 -3.13
N MET A 353 6.01 -28.35 -3.69
CA MET A 353 6.32 -28.24 -5.12
C MET A 353 5.29 -28.99 -5.99
N LEU A 354 4.89 -30.21 -5.58
CA LEU A 354 3.87 -30.99 -6.28
C LEU A 354 2.51 -30.27 -6.30
N LEU A 355 2.11 -29.70 -5.16
CA LEU A 355 0.91 -28.87 -5.04
C LEU A 355 0.95 -27.71 -6.05
N GLY A 356 2.08 -27.01 -6.13
CA GLY A 356 2.30 -25.92 -7.07
C GLY A 356 2.22 -26.31 -8.54
N GLN A 357 2.78 -27.47 -8.89
CA GLN A 357 2.75 -28.01 -10.26
C GLN A 357 1.33 -28.35 -10.70
N ILE A 358 0.57 -29.07 -9.85
CA ILE A 358 -0.83 -29.43 -10.15
C ILE A 358 -1.70 -28.17 -10.23
N ALA A 359 -1.46 -27.19 -9.35
CA ALA A 359 -2.18 -25.93 -9.37
C ALA A 359 -1.99 -25.18 -10.71
N GLN A 360 -0.76 -25.12 -11.21
CA GLN A 360 -0.42 -24.43 -12.45
C GLN A 360 -1.05 -25.09 -13.69
N GLN A 361 -1.11 -26.43 -13.74
CA GLN A 361 -1.66 -27.16 -14.88
C GLN A 361 -3.15 -26.84 -15.13
N ASP A 362 -3.88 -26.57 -14.05
CA ASP A 362 -5.33 -26.40 -14.07
C ASP A 362 -5.81 -24.98 -13.77
N GLY A 363 -4.87 -24.04 -13.58
CA GLY A 363 -5.16 -22.64 -13.31
C GLY A 363 -5.71 -22.36 -11.91
N PHE A 364 -5.52 -23.25 -10.93
CA PHE A 364 -5.90 -22.99 -9.55
C PHE A 364 -4.90 -22.05 -8.87
N MET A 365 -5.39 -21.12 -8.06
CA MET A 365 -4.55 -20.34 -7.14
C MET A 365 -4.53 -21.01 -5.77
N VAL A 366 -3.34 -21.38 -5.29
CA VAL A 366 -3.16 -22.24 -4.11
C VAL A 366 -2.14 -21.64 -3.17
N TYR A 367 -2.47 -21.65 -1.88
CA TYR A 367 -1.70 -20.99 -0.83
C TYR A 367 -1.54 -21.90 0.38
N ALA A 368 -0.35 -21.90 0.97
CA ALA A 368 -0.17 -22.38 2.34
C ALA A 368 -0.52 -21.24 3.29
N VAL A 369 -1.31 -21.52 4.35
CA VAL A 369 -1.93 -20.48 5.18
C VAL A 369 -1.83 -20.77 6.68
N GLY A 370 -1.97 -19.74 7.49
CA GLY A 370 -2.29 -19.89 8.91
C GLY A 370 -1.15 -20.38 9.79
N GLY A 371 -1.44 -21.39 10.62
CA GLY A 371 -0.53 -21.86 11.66
C GLY A 371 0.78 -22.38 11.11
N PHE A 372 0.74 -23.07 9.97
CA PHE A 372 1.93 -23.55 9.27
C PHE A 372 2.91 -22.42 8.93
N VAL A 373 2.40 -21.30 8.40
CA VAL A 373 3.22 -20.16 7.98
C VAL A 373 3.79 -19.41 9.19
N ARG A 374 2.97 -19.21 10.22
CA ARG A 374 3.41 -18.62 11.50
C ARG A 374 4.55 -19.43 12.11
N ASP A 375 4.40 -20.74 12.17
CA ASP A 375 5.36 -21.62 12.84
C ASP A 375 6.66 -21.74 12.01
N LEU A 376 6.56 -21.76 10.68
CA LEU A 376 7.72 -21.65 9.78
C LEU A 376 8.55 -20.38 10.07
N LEU A 377 7.88 -19.23 10.25
CA LEU A 377 8.54 -17.96 10.56
C LEU A 377 9.17 -17.95 11.96
N LEU A 378 8.50 -18.55 12.95
CA LEU A 378 9.02 -18.72 14.31
C LEU A 378 10.15 -19.76 14.39
N GLY A 379 10.31 -20.60 13.38
CA GLY A 379 11.29 -21.70 13.37
C GLY A 379 10.84 -22.90 14.20
N LEU A 380 9.53 -23.02 14.40
CA LEU A 380 8.90 -24.13 15.09
C LEU A 380 8.61 -25.27 14.09
N PRO A 381 8.84 -26.54 14.47
CA PRO A 381 8.41 -27.66 13.65
C PRO A 381 6.88 -27.74 13.69
N ASN A 382 6.24 -27.38 12.58
CA ASN A 382 4.83 -27.62 12.33
C ASN A 382 4.69 -28.28 10.96
N PHE A 383 4.04 -29.43 10.92
CA PHE A 383 3.81 -30.20 9.70
C PHE A 383 2.32 -30.34 9.36
N ASP A 384 1.44 -29.64 10.08
CA ASP A 384 0.02 -29.56 9.76
C ASP A 384 -0.15 -28.62 8.57
N LEU A 385 -0.32 -29.21 7.39
CA LEU A 385 -0.33 -28.47 6.14
C LEU A 385 -1.74 -28.00 5.78
N ASP A 386 -2.03 -26.75 6.14
CA ASP A 386 -3.26 -26.05 5.79
C ASP A 386 -3.15 -25.36 4.41
N ILE A 387 -3.94 -25.80 3.45
CA ILE A 387 -3.95 -25.31 2.08
C ILE A 387 -5.27 -24.61 1.74
N ALA A 388 -5.18 -23.35 1.31
CA ALA A 388 -6.31 -22.58 0.79
C ALA A 388 -6.29 -22.54 -0.74
N VAL A 389 -7.45 -22.68 -1.37
CA VAL A 389 -7.64 -22.66 -2.83
C VAL A 389 -8.71 -21.64 -3.22
N GLU A 390 -8.44 -20.68 -4.11
CA GLU A 390 -9.39 -19.61 -4.53
C GLU A 390 -10.54 -20.06 -5.46
N ASP A 391 -10.77 -21.36 -5.54
CA ASP A 391 -11.84 -21.99 -6.32
C ASP A 391 -12.24 -23.28 -5.58
N ASN A 392 -12.47 -24.40 -6.26
CA ASN A 392 -12.91 -25.63 -5.63
C ASN A 392 -11.75 -26.45 -5.02
N ALA A 393 -11.56 -26.34 -3.71
CA ALA A 393 -10.53 -27.09 -2.99
C ALA A 393 -10.74 -28.62 -3.03
N ILE A 394 -11.99 -29.10 -3.06
CA ILE A 394 -12.31 -30.53 -3.13
C ILE A 394 -11.87 -31.10 -4.50
N LYS A 395 -12.14 -30.36 -5.58
CA LYS A 395 -11.71 -30.72 -6.94
C LYS A 395 -10.18 -30.77 -7.03
N PHE A 396 -9.50 -29.77 -6.47
CA PHE A 396 -8.05 -29.76 -6.39
C PHE A 396 -7.50 -30.94 -5.58
N ALA A 397 -8.06 -31.21 -4.40
CA ALA A 397 -7.64 -32.31 -3.54
C ALA A 397 -7.89 -33.70 -4.18
N ARG A 398 -8.97 -33.89 -4.95
CA ARG A 398 -9.21 -35.12 -5.73
C ARG A 398 -8.12 -35.37 -6.77
N LYS A 399 -7.63 -34.33 -7.43
CA LYS A 399 -6.52 -34.45 -8.40
C LYS A 399 -5.22 -34.84 -7.72
N LEU A 400 -4.91 -34.21 -6.59
CA LEU A 400 -3.75 -34.57 -5.80
C LEU A 400 -3.84 -36.01 -5.27
N ALA A 401 -5.01 -36.45 -4.82
CA ALA A 401 -5.25 -37.81 -4.37
C ALA A 401 -4.98 -38.82 -5.51
N ALA A 402 -5.44 -38.53 -6.73
CA ALA A 402 -5.17 -39.37 -7.89
C ALA A 402 -3.67 -39.44 -8.25
N ALA A 403 -2.94 -38.33 -8.12
CA ALA A 403 -1.51 -38.28 -8.40
C ALA A 403 -0.64 -38.99 -7.32
N THR A 404 -1.13 -39.02 -6.07
CA THR A 404 -0.37 -39.52 -4.91
C THR A 404 -0.83 -40.89 -4.39
N GLY A 405 -1.98 -41.39 -4.85
CA GLY A 405 -2.61 -42.61 -4.34
C GLY A 405 -3.18 -42.46 -2.92
N GLY A 406 -3.31 -41.23 -2.41
CA GLY A 406 -3.81 -40.94 -1.07
C GLY A 406 -5.33 -41.11 -0.92
N LYS A 407 -5.78 -41.29 0.33
CA LYS A 407 -7.20 -41.39 0.68
C LYS A 407 -7.77 -40.01 0.98
N LEU A 408 -8.77 -39.59 0.22
CA LEU A 408 -9.45 -38.31 0.39
C LEU A 408 -10.75 -38.46 1.20
N VAL A 409 -10.96 -37.58 2.17
CA VAL A 409 -12.25 -37.36 2.85
C VAL A 409 -12.72 -35.95 2.50
N ALA A 410 -13.87 -35.82 1.86
CA ALA A 410 -14.42 -34.53 1.44
C ALA A 410 -15.68 -34.18 2.25
N HIS A 411 -15.80 -32.91 2.63
CA HIS A 411 -16.98 -32.35 3.28
C HIS A 411 -17.58 -31.27 2.37
N GLU A 412 -18.50 -31.69 1.49
CA GLU A 412 -19.04 -30.82 0.43
C GLU A 412 -19.75 -29.57 0.97
N GLU A 413 -20.52 -29.70 2.06
CA GLU A 413 -21.22 -28.59 2.71
C GLU A 413 -20.28 -27.50 3.24
N MET A 414 -19.05 -27.87 3.61
CA MET A 414 -18.07 -26.96 4.18
C MET A 414 -17.03 -26.48 3.16
N GLY A 415 -17.03 -27.06 1.95
CA GLY A 415 -16.03 -26.79 0.92
C GLY A 415 -14.61 -27.20 1.33
N THR A 416 -14.47 -28.18 2.24
CA THR A 416 -13.18 -28.66 2.76
C THR A 416 -12.92 -30.12 2.39
N ALA A 417 -11.65 -30.49 2.35
CA ALA A 417 -11.24 -31.88 2.18
C ALA A 417 -9.94 -32.17 2.93
N THR A 418 -9.80 -33.37 3.46
CA THR A 418 -8.57 -33.85 4.09
C THR A 418 -8.02 -35.00 3.25
N LEU A 419 -6.80 -34.85 2.75
CA LEU A 419 -6.07 -35.91 2.06
C LEU A 419 -5.10 -36.58 3.02
N THR A 420 -5.23 -37.89 3.20
CA THR A 420 -4.25 -38.71 3.90
C THR A 420 -3.38 -39.44 2.87
N LEU A 421 -2.09 -39.12 2.82
CA LEU A 421 -1.12 -39.78 1.97
C LEU A 421 -0.88 -41.24 2.43
N THR A 422 -0.25 -42.04 1.58
CA THR A 422 -0.02 -43.49 1.82
C THR A 422 0.79 -43.79 3.08
N ASP A 423 1.57 -42.83 3.54
CA ASP A 423 2.40 -42.89 4.74
C ASP A 423 1.72 -42.26 5.97
N GLY A 424 0.42 -41.93 5.87
CA GLY A 424 -0.39 -41.39 6.96
C GLY A 424 -0.32 -39.87 7.14
N PHE A 425 0.48 -39.16 6.34
CA PHE A 425 0.56 -37.69 6.43
C PHE A 425 -0.72 -37.02 5.93
N GLN A 426 -1.24 -36.06 6.69
CA GLN A 426 -2.50 -35.38 6.41
C GLN A 426 -2.27 -33.99 5.83
N ILE A 427 -3.03 -33.64 4.81
CA ILE A 427 -3.07 -32.31 4.21
C ILE A 427 -4.52 -31.86 4.18
N ASP A 428 -4.77 -30.69 4.76
CA ASP A 428 -6.10 -30.11 4.84
C ASP A 428 -6.27 -29.04 3.76
N PHE A 429 -7.37 -29.14 3.03
CA PHE A 429 -7.75 -28.24 1.95
C PHE A 429 -9.03 -27.50 2.30
N ALA A 430 -9.00 -26.18 2.15
CA ALA A 430 -10.17 -25.34 2.30
C ALA A 430 -10.36 -24.46 1.07
N THR A 431 -11.60 -24.42 0.59
CA THR A 431 -12.01 -23.44 -0.42
C THR A 431 -11.96 -22.06 0.23
N ALA A 432 -11.22 -21.12 -0.35
CA ALA A 432 -11.11 -19.76 0.16
C ALA A 432 -12.50 -19.14 0.19
N ARG A 433 -12.91 -18.68 1.37
CA ARG A 433 -14.30 -18.28 1.63
C ARG A 433 -14.42 -17.03 2.49
N THR A 434 -15.48 -16.26 2.25
CA THR A 434 -15.96 -15.29 3.25
C THR A 434 -16.95 -15.99 4.17
N GLU A 435 -16.95 -15.59 5.44
CA GLU A 435 -17.92 -16.04 6.43
C GLU A 435 -18.84 -14.87 6.80
N PHE A 436 -20.15 -15.10 6.77
CA PHE A 436 -21.14 -14.14 7.21
C PHE A 436 -21.94 -14.69 8.39
N TYR A 437 -21.97 -13.95 9.48
CA TYR A 437 -22.75 -14.30 10.67
C TYR A 437 -24.07 -13.52 10.64
N GLN A 438 -25.19 -14.23 10.54
CA GLN A 438 -26.51 -13.59 10.57
C GLN A 438 -26.78 -12.86 11.90
N PHE A 439 -26.25 -13.39 13.01
CA PHE A 439 -26.29 -12.81 14.34
C PHE A 439 -25.08 -13.30 15.18
N PRO A 440 -24.72 -12.62 16.28
CA PRO A 440 -23.61 -13.02 17.15
C PRO A 440 -23.67 -14.49 17.58
N ALA A 441 -22.52 -15.18 17.57
CA ALA A 441 -22.34 -16.59 17.91
C ALA A 441 -23.05 -17.63 17.00
N ALA A 442 -23.62 -17.22 15.86
CA ALA A 442 -24.22 -18.14 14.88
C ALA A 442 -23.18 -19.01 14.15
N THR A 443 -23.66 -20.06 13.47
CA THR A 443 -22.83 -20.77 12.47
C THR A 443 -22.77 -19.91 11.21
N PRO A 444 -21.59 -19.69 10.60
CA PRO A 444 -21.46 -18.78 9.47
C PRO A 444 -21.98 -19.38 8.16
N GLU A 445 -22.52 -18.52 7.29
CA GLU A 445 -22.74 -18.82 5.87
C GLU A 445 -21.44 -18.62 5.07
N VAL A 446 -21.21 -19.46 4.06
CA VAL A 446 -19.94 -19.57 3.32
C VAL A 446 -20.13 -19.20 1.84
N GLU A 447 -19.25 -18.35 1.27
CA GLU A 447 -19.18 -18.07 -0.17
C GLU A 447 -17.73 -17.95 -0.67
N GLN A 448 -17.45 -18.42 -1.89
CA GLN A 448 -16.13 -18.40 -2.53
C GLN A 448 -15.58 -16.98 -2.68
N THR A 449 -14.29 -16.78 -2.38
CA THR A 449 -13.64 -15.46 -2.43
C THR A 449 -12.12 -15.56 -2.63
N THR A 450 -11.45 -14.42 -2.79
CA THR A 450 -9.98 -14.31 -2.85
C THR A 450 -9.33 -14.62 -1.50
N ILE A 451 -8.06 -15.02 -1.51
CA ILE A 451 -7.26 -15.37 -0.33
C ILE A 451 -7.25 -14.26 0.72
N LYS A 452 -7.20 -12.99 0.31
CA LYS A 452 -7.22 -11.84 1.23
C LYS A 452 -8.47 -11.83 2.11
N HIS A 453 -9.63 -12.13 1.52
CA HIS A 453 -10.89 -12.15 2.24
C HIS A 453 -11.04 -13.41 3.11
N ASP A 454 -10.49 -14.55 2.67
CA ASP A 454 -10.40 -15.75 3.52
C ASP A 454 -9.51 -15.55 4.75
N LEU A 455 -8.41 -14.82 4.59
CA LEU A 455 -7.52 -14.50 5.69
C LEU A 455 -8.16 -13.52 6.68
N TYR A 456 -9.05 -12.62 6.22
CA TYR A 456 -9.70 -11.62 7.09
C TYR A 456 -10.66 -12.21 8.13
N ARG A 457 -11.34 -13.32 7.80
CA ARG A 457 -12.28 -13.99 8.71
C ARG A 457 -11.62 -14.81 9.83
N ARG A 458 -10.29 -14.91 9.83
CA ARG A 458 -9.55 -15.67 10.83
C ARG A 458 -9.58 -14.97 12.19
N ASP A 459 -9.00 -15.63 13.19
CA ASP A 459 -9.07 -15.19 14.58
C ASP A 459 -8.09 -14.05 14.89
N PHE A 460 -6.81 -14.21 14.54
CA PHE A 460 -5.73 -13.29 14.89
C PHE A 460 -4.82 -12.98 13.71
N THR A 461 -4.22 -11.79 13.71
CA THR A 461 -3.30 -11.32 12.65
C THR A 461 -2.17 -12.29 12.38
N ILE A 462 -1.55 -12.87 13.41
CA ILE A 462 -0.48 -13.88 13.29
C ILE A 462 -0.92 -15.17 12.57
N ASN A 463 -2.22 -15.44 12.50
CA ASN A 463 -2.81 -16.60 11.82
C ASN A 463 -3.33 -16.24 10.42
N THR A 464 -3.09 -15.03 9.94
CA THR A 464 -3.49 -14.55 8.61
C THR A 464 -2.36 -14.53 7.59
N LEU A 465 -1.21 -15.09 7.96
CA LEU A 465 -0.04 -15.17 7.09
C LEU A 465 -0.22 -16.28 6.05
N ALA A 466 0.23 -16.02 4.82
CA ALA A 466 0.16 -16.97 3.73
C ALA A 466 1.38 -16.88 2.81
N PHE A 467 1.63 -17.92 2.01
CA PHE A 467 2.51 -17.82 0.86
C PHE A 467 1.97 -18.61 -0.34
N ALA A 468 2.25 -18.13 -1.55
CA ALA A 468 1.77 -18.76 -2.78
C ALA A 468 2.54 -20.05 -3.12
N LEU A 469 1.82 -21.06 -3.58
CA LEU A 469 2.38 -22.35 -4.00
C LEU A 469 2.50 -22.51 -5.51
N ASN A 470 1.79 -21.70 -6.29
CA ASN A 470 1.89 -21.70 -7.75
C ASN A 470 3.34 -21.57 -8.22
N SER A 471 3.78 -22.38 -9.19
CA SER A 471 5.19 -22.42 -9.61
C SER A 471 5.76 -21.08 -10.06
N SER A 472 4.95 -20.21 -10.67
CA SER A 472 5.36 -18.85 -11.10
C SER A 472 5.56 -17.87 -9.94
N ARG A 473 4.97 -18.15 -8.77
CA ARG A 473 4.92 -17.27 -7.59
C ARG A 473 5.36 -18.00 -6.32
N PHE A 474 6.06 -19.13 -6.45
CA PHE A 474 6.34 -20.01 -5.33
C PHE A 474 7.08 -19.25 -4.23
N GLY A 475 6.59 -19.38 -3.00
CA GLY A 475 7.15 -18.73 -1.83
C GLY A 475 6.81 -17.24 -1.69
N GLU A 476 6.08 -16.62 -2.61
CA GLU A 476 5.67 -15.22 -2.46
C GLU A 476 4.89 -15.02 -1.15
N PHE A 477 5.40 -14.15 -0.28
CA PHE A 477 4.85 -13.92 1.05
C PHE A 477 3.69 -12.94 1.01
N LEU A 478 2.58 -13.31 1.66
CA LEU A 478 1.37 -12.50 1.74
C LEU A 478 1.06 -12.16 3.20
N ASP A 479 1.14 -10.86 3.52
CA ASP A 479 0.69 -10.28 4.78
C ASP A 479 -0.17 -9.04 4.51
N PHE A 480 -1.48 -9.19 4.62
CA PHE A 480 -2.45 -8.11 4.40
C PHE A 480 -2.81 -7.35 5.67
N PHE A 481 -2.52 -7.91 6.85
CA PHE A 481 -3.06 -7.47 8.14
C PHE A 481 -1.96 -7.20 9.19
N SER A 482 -0.71 -7.04 8.73
CA SER A 482 0.45 -6.81 9.59
C SER A 482 0.71 -7.94 10.59
N GLY A 483 0.34 -9.17 10.25
CA GLY A 483 0.55 -10.35 11.08
C GLY A 483 2.03 -10.60 11.37
N TYR A 484 2.92 -10.28 10.43
CA TYR A 484 4.35 -10.43 10.64
C TYR A 484 4.89 -9.42 11.65
N LYS A 485 4.37 -8.19 11.65
CA LYS A 485 4.74 -7.17 12.63
C LYS A 485 4.26 -7.54 14.03
N ASP A 486 3.04 -8.06 14.16
CA ASP A 486 2.53 -8.55 15.45
C ASP A 486 3.32 -9.79 15.93
N LEU A 487 3.72 -10.67 15.02
CA LEU A 487 4.63 -11.79 15.32
C LEU A 487 6.00 -11.29 15.83
N GLN A 488 6.54 -10.23 15.21
CA GLN A 488 7.75 -9.51 15.64
C GLN A 488 7.60 -8.71 16.92
N ALA A 489 6.39 -8.43 17.38
CA ALA A 489 6.13 -7.77 18.65
C ALA A 489 5.67 -8.73 19.76
N GLY A 490 5.34 -9.98 19.41
CA GLY A 490 4.79 -10.97 20.35
C GLY A 490 3.38 -10.62 20.78
N LEU A 491 2.56 -10.18 19.83
CA LEU A 491 1.21 -9.69 20.07
C LEU A 491 0.17 -10.64 19.48
N ILE A 492 -0.88 -10.91 20.27
CA ILE A 492 -2.13 -11.50 19.81
C ILE A 492 -3.11 -10.36 19.57
N ARG A 493 -3.43 -10.11 18.29
CA ARG A 493 -4.33 -9.03 17.85
C ARG A 493 -5.47 -9.59 17.03
N VAL A 494 -6.70 -9.17 17.32
CA VAL A 494 -7.88 -9.49 16.50
C VAL A 494 -7.96 -8.62 15.23
N LEU A 495 -8.60 -9.12 14.17
CA LEU A 495 -8.70 -8.42 12.88
C LEU A 495 -9.76 -7.30 12.85
N TYR A 496 -10.73 -7.34 13.78
CA TYR A 496 -11.84 -6.38 13.87
C TYR A 496 -12.52 -6.43 15.24
N ASN A 497 -13.21 -5.34 15.60
CA ASN A 497 -13.73 -5.12 16.95
C ASN A 497 -14.77 -6.15 17.41
N LEU A 498 -15.55 -6.71 16.49
CA LEU A 498 -16.60 -7.68 16.79
C LEU A 498 -16.11 -9.14 16.80
N SER A 499 -14.80 -9.38 16.69
CA SER A 499 -14.23 -10.74 16.58
C SER A 499 -14.70 -11.69 17.68
N PHE A 500 -14.68 -11.26 18.95
CA PHE A 500 -15.15 -12.08 20.08
C PHE A 500 -16.67 -12.15 20.22
N VAL A 501 -17.40 -11.23 19.60
CA VAL A 501 -18.88 -11.23 19.60
C VAL A 501 -19.39 -12.20 18.54
N GLU A 502 -18.75 -12.23 17.37
CA GLU A 502 -19.09 -13.15 16.29
C GLU A 502 -18.68 -14.59 16.62
N ASP A 503 -17.48 -14.79 17.18
CA ASP A 503 -17.03 -16.09 17.65
C ASP A 503 -16.37 -16.01 19.05
N PRO A 504 -17.16 -16.23 20.12
CA PRO A 504 -16.66 -16.15 21.48
C PRO A 504 -15.62 -17.22 21.81
N THR A 505 -15.52 -18.30 21.03
CA THR A 505 -14.46 -19.32 21.20
C THR A 505 -13.06 -18.74 20.99
N ARG A 506 -12.94 -17.63 20.27
CA ARG A 506 -11.68 -16.90 20.07
C ARG A 506 -11.10 -16.38 21.38
N ILE A 507 -11.90 -16.17 22.43
CA ILE A 507 -11.39 -15.79 23.76
C ILE A 507 -10.45 -16.86 24.30
N LEU A 508 -10.89 -18.13 24.27
CA LEU A 508 -10.08 -19.27 24.72
C LEU A 508 -8.86 -19.45 23.83
N ARG A 509 -9.02 -19.29 22.51
CA ARG A 509 -7.90 -19.36 21.55
C ARG A 509 -6.85 -18.27 21.78
N ALA A 510 -7.28 -17.05 22.10
CA ALA A 510 -6.38 -15.93 22.38
C ALA A 510 -5.48 -16.25 23.58
N ILE A 511 -6.07 -16.75 24.66
CA ILE A 511 -5.36 -17.18 25.86
C ILE A 511 -4.41 -18.34 25.54
N ARG A 512 -4.90 -19.35 24.80
CA ARG A 512 -4.10 -20.51 24.39
C ARG A 512 -2.86 -20.09 23.60
N PHE A 513 -3.01 -19.22 22.60
CA PHE A 513 -1.87 -18.74 21.80
C PHE A 513 -0.95 -17.81 22.58
N ALA A 514 -1.49 -16.94 23.45
CA ALA A 514 -0.69 -16.09 24.33
C ALA A 514 0.23 -16.94 25.22
N CYS A 515 -0.31 -17.97 25.87
CA CYS A 515 0.45 -18.88 26.71
C CYS A 515 1.43 -19.75 25.89
N ARG A 516 0.97 -20.37 24.80
CA ARG A 516 1.81 -21.25 23.95
C ARG A 516 3.07 -20.56 23.44
N TYR A 517 2.95 -19.31 22.98
CA TYR A 517 4.07 -18.57 22.37
C TYR A 517 4.76 -17.59 23.33
N GLY A 518 4.27 -17.43 24.55
CA GLY A 518 4.72 -16.37 25.46
C GLY A 518 4.39 -14.96 24.96
N PHE A 519 3.30 -14.84 24.20
CA PHE A 519 2.84 -13.58 23.62
C PHE A 519 1.89 -12.86 24.57
N ARG A 520 1.70 -11.57 24.33
CA ARG A 520 0.75 -10.74 25.07
C ARG A 520 -0.44 -10.40 24.20
N LEU A 521 -1.60 -10.27 24.82
CA LEU A 521 -2.75 -9.66 24.14
C LEU A 521 -2.41 -8.20 23.87
N GLU A 522 -2.73 -7.76 22.67
CA GLU A 522 -2.67 -6.35 22.34
C GLU A 522 -3.73 -5.55 23.12
N GLU A 523 -3.48 -4.27 23.38
CA GLU A 523 -4.27 -3.45 24.31
C GLU A 523 -5.76 -3.39 23.95
N ASP A 524 -6.09 -3.03 22.70
CA ASP A 524 -7.49 -3.01 22.24
C ASP A 524 -8.09 -4.43 22.25
N THR A 525 -7.31 -5.43 21.84
CA THR A 525 -7.72 -6.84 21.87
C THR A 525 -8.07 -7.29 23.29
N ARG A 526 -7.31 -6.85 24.30
CA ARG A 526 -7.59 -7.13 25.71
C ARG A 526 -8.89 -6.47 26.16
N ILE A 527 -9.09 -5.19 25.82
CA ILE A 527 -10.33 -4.46 26.14
C ILE A 527 -11.56 -5.15 25.52
N LEU A 528 -11.45 -5.55 24.25
CA LEU A 528 -12.53 -6.26 23.55
C LEU A 528 -12.83 -7.62 24.16
N LEU A 529 -11.80 -8.34 24.59
CA LEU A 529 -11.94 -9.62 25.28
C LEU A 529 -12.66 -9.45 26.63
N ASP A 530 -12.20 -8.50 27.45
CA ASP A 530 -12.79 -8.22 28.77
C ASP A 530 -14.26 -7.79 28.63
N ARG A 531 -14.58 -7.00 27.61
CA ARG A 531 -15.96 -6.61 27.30
C ARG A 531 -16.82 -7.79 26.86
N ALA A 532 -16.32 -8.66 25.98
CA ALA A 532 -17.04 -9.84 25.54
C ALA A 532 -17.32 -10.82 26.70
N LEU A 533 -16.41 -10.90 27.68
CA LEU A 533 -16.63 -11.62 28.93
C LEU A 533 -17.72 -10.96 29.78
N ALA A 534 -17.68 -9.64 29.95
CA ALA A 534 -18.70 -8.89 30.69
C ALA A 534 -20.11 -9.00 30.07
N ASP A 535 -20.20 -9.15 28.75
CA ASP A 535 -21.46 -9.33 28.01
C ASP A 535 -21.93 -10.81 27.95
N ASP A 536 -21.28 -11.71 28.71
CA ASP A 536 -21.56 -13.16 28.79
C ASP A 536 -21.55 -13.88 27.42
N MET A 537 -20.69 -13.45 26.49
CA MET A 537 -20.66 -14.00 25.13
C MET A 537 -20.26 -15.49 25.10
N LEU A 538 -19.43 -15.94 26.05
CA LEU A 538 -19.09 -17.37 26.17
C LEU A 538 -20.32 -18.22 26.47
N ALA A 539 -21.24 -17.76 27.32
CA ALA A 539 -22.46 -18.50 27.66
C ALA A 539 -23.40 -18.67 26.45
N LYS A 540 -23.29 -17.79 25.45
CA LYS A 540 -24.07 -17.83 24.21
C LYS A 540 -23.50 -18.80 23.17
N THR A 541 -22.34 -19.41 23.45
CA THR A 541 -21.67 -20.35 22.55
C THR A 541 -22.08 -21.79 22.85
N PRO A 542 -22.33 -22.65 21.83
CA PRO A 542 -22.62 -24.06 22.06
C PRO A 542 -21.52 -24.78 22.87
N ALA A 543 -21.92 -25.50 23.92
CA ALA A 543 -21.00 -26.16 24.86
C ALA A 543 -20.01 -27.12 24.17
N ALA A 544 -20.40 -27.78 23.08
CA ALA A 544 -19.54 -28.67 22.31
C ALA A 544 -18.33 -27.94 21.69
N ARG A 545 -18.51 -26.69 21.24
CA ARG A 545 -17.42 -25.86 20.67
C ARG A 545 -16.46 -25.40 21.75
N LEU A 546 -16.99 -24.94 22.89
CA LEU A 546 -16.17 -24.57 24.06
C LEU A 546 -15.36 -25.75 24.58
N GLY A 547 -15.99 -26.92 24.73
CA GLY A 547 -15.31 -28.14 25.16
C GLY A 547 -14.19 -28.60 24.23
N ARG A 548 -14.29 -28.32 22.91
CA ARG A 548 -13.21 -28.60 21.95
C ARG A 548 -12.01 -27.68 22.18
N GLU A 549 -12.23 -26.37 22.32
CA GLU A 549 -11.15 -25.41 22.56
C GLU A 549 -10.50 -25.62 23.93
N LEU A 550 -11.27 -25.94 24.96
CA LEU A 550 -10.72 -26.30 26.28
C LEU A 550 -9.85 -27.55 26.22
N ARG A 551 -10.26 -28.61 25.50
CA ARG A 551 -9.41 -29.79 25.31
C ARG A 551 -8.10 -29.46 24.60
N GLN A 552 -8.15 -28.62 23.57
CA GLN A 552 -6.93 -28.17 22.89
C GLN A 552 -6.02 -27.39 23.83
N MET A 553 -6.60 -26.57 24.71
CA MET A 553 -5.86 -25.81 25.72
C MET A 553 -5.10 -26.73 26.69
N PHE A 554 -5.74 -27.77 27.23
CA PHE A 554 -5.10 -28.73 28.14
C PHE A 554 -4.02 -29.62 27.49
N MET A 555 -3.95 -29.66 26.16
CA MET A 555 -2.92 -30.42 25.43
C MET A 555 -1.67 -29.59 25.15
N GLU A 556 -1.69 -28.29 25.44
CA GLU A 556 -0.52 -27.43 25.27
C GLU A 556 0.43 -27.58 26.47
N PRO A 557 1.75 -27.55 26.24
CA PRO A 557 2.73 -27.82 27.29
C PRO A 557 2.78 -26.75 28.40
N ASN A 558 2.26 -25.54 28.15
CA ASN A 558 2.46 -24.35 28.99
C ASN A 558 1.16 -23.55 29.23
N VAL A 559 -0.03 -24.17 29.19
CA VAL A 559 -1.32 -23.47 29.38
C VAL A 559 -2.01 -23.85 30.67
#